data_AF-A0A9P8ADN3-F1
#
_entry.id   AF-A0A9P8ADN3-F1
#
_cell.length_a   1.000
_cell.length_b   1.000
_cell.length_c   1.000
_cell.angle_alpha   90.00
_cell.angle_beta   90.00
_cell.angle_gamma   90.00
#
_symmetry.space_group_name_H-M   'P 1'
#
loop_
_entity.id
_entity.type
_entity.pdbx_description
1 polymer ?
#
loop_
_entity_poly.entity_id
_entity_poly.type
_entity_poly.pdbx_seq_one_letter_code
_entity_poly.pdbx_strand_id
1 'polypeptide(L)'
;MQPESSAHVKTGDFRREINMNFTFLEEGGWSYRSTSSIAPGPSRSSTGDDFSSTSGPPPYGSLTNHDSISRCQPASIEYLPTPSAKQPSSLIPERERRPYQVVNEIDETFPLLPPRQQTSSFKFTLDKMLLLLVIAALHIFIISLVWILTSTRYPSPPVLWINVTASPFCSSVGSRIYTAVSSHVPDGFHPDTRCMERPIRIHGQLIPTPLSCYSELVDREIDVGDDGTRRKVTYTITRGKWLVDWDEESCIPAWDVVRPYSPGPVPDTQCQTHRERGYTAFMTISRIPPGLEALDACRNTPTTIYGQEVFPSHCQMEKRGDGVEVVRARFFVEESNCIPVWVNLAASPACTSIGTRMYTALSSHMPLGFQPDLHCSTRPIEIHGHVIPQPLSCHSEAVERIVYDEIDNSRHRVVQTLTTGEWLNDFEEKSCTPIWDPDVVPDDLCTSYGKRAYTAFMTVPRIPLRLDPLDSCWKTPLVIDGQRGFPSECHLENGVVRARFVVDDYHGCATAAWTNVQPDYQCSEYGIKKFTGFLEGIPAGLDPMEVCRTVPHLFFGVKEKRPEQCEKVRDGESQRIVDD
;
A
#
# COMPACT_ATOMS: atom_id res chain seq x y z
N MET A 1 8.05 -36.43 67.98
CA MET A 1 7.51 -36.62 66.61
C MET A 1 7.95 -35.42 65.79
N GLN A 2 8.35 -35.67 64.53
CA GLN A 2 8.79 -34.74 63.46
C GLN A 2 9.17 -33.28 63.81
N PRO A 3 10.44 -32.88 63.59
CA PRO A 3 10.84 -31.47 63.49
C PRO A 3 10.70 -30.95 62.05
N GLU A 4 10.68 -29.63 61.92
CA GLU A 4 10.72 -28.88 60.66
C GLU A 4 12.07 -29.04 59.95
N SER A 5 12.09 -28.94 58.61
CA SER A 5 13.33 -28.76 57.85
C SER A 5 13.13 -27.74 56.73
N SER A 6 13.73 -26.56 56.90
CA SER A 6 13.79 -25.50 55.91
C SER A 6 14.80 -25.84 54.79
N ALA A 7 14.35 -25.90 53.54
CA ALA A 7 15.23 -26.02 52.38
C ALA A 7 15.51 -24.65 51.76
N HIS A 8 16.74 -24.14 51.92
CA HIS A 8 17.21 -22.96 51.19
C HIS A 8 17.43 -23.29 49.72
N VAL A 9 16.62 -22.71 48.83
CA VAL A 9 16.89 -22.69 47.38
C VAL A 9 17.80 -21.49 47.08
N LYS A 10 19.03 -21.76 46.64
CA LYS A 10 19.91 -20.73 46.06
C LYS A 10 19.52 -20.49 44.61
N THR A 11 18.92 -19.34 44.31
CA THR A 11 18.82 -18.84 42.93
C THR A 11 20.20 -18.37 42.48
N GLY A 12 20.81 -19.08 41.53
CA GLY A 12 22.05 -18.66 40.90
C GLY A 12 21.78 -17.56 39.86
N ASP A 13 22.26 -16.35 40.13
CA ASP A 13 22.13 -15.20 39.24
C ASP A 13 23.10 -15.33 38.06
N PHE A 14 22.58 -15.66 36.86
CA PHE A 14 23.38 -15.94 35.67
C PHE A 14 23.32 -14.79 34.66
N ARG A 15 23.81 -13.62 35.09
CA ARG A 15 23.90 -12.41 34.27
C ARG A 15 24.98 -12.56 33.18
N ARG A 16 24.63 -13.14 32.03
CA ARG A 16 25.46 -13.08 30.82
C ARG A 16 25.25 -11.74 30.12
N GLU A 17 26.20 -10.83 30.28
CA GLU A 17 26.34 -9.66 29.40
C GLU A 17 26.75 -10.13 28.01
N ILE A 18 25.84 -10.07 27.03
CA ILE A 18 26.15 -10.24 25.62
C ILE A 18 26.25 -8.84 25.00
N ASN A 19 27.46 -8.29 24.97
CA ASN A 19 27.74 -7.05 24.23
C ASN A 19 27.65 -7.31 22.72
N MET A 20 26.47 -7.05 22.13
CA MET A 20 26.31 -6.95 20.68
C MET A 20 26.55 -5.50 20.24
N ASN A 21 27.79 -5.20 19.83
CA ASN A 21 28.11 -3.94 19.16
C ASN A 21 27.46 -3.91 17.77
N PHE A 22 26.31 -3.28 17.65
CA PHE A 22 25.73 -2.91 16.36
C PHE A 22 26.44 -1.67 15.79
N THR A 23 27.47 -1.89 14.97
CA THR A 23 28.01 -0.83 14.10
C THR A 23 27.04 -0.60 12.94
N PHE A 24 26.22 0.44 13.04
CA PHE A 24 25.54 0.99 11.87
C PHE A 24 26.59 1.55 10.90
N LEU A 25 26.58 1.07 9.66
CA LEU A 25 27.29 1.71 8.56
C LEU A 25 26.50 2.96 8.14
N GLU A 26 27.02 4.14 8.48
CA GLU A 26 26.53 5.39 7.89
C GLU A 26 26.91 5.42 6.40
N GLU A 27 25.93 5.30 5.51
CA GLU A 27 26.11 5.60 4.09
C GLU A 27 26.26 7.12 3.91
N GLY A 28 27.50 7.59 4.03
CA GLY A 28 27.86 8.98 3.76
C GLY A 28 27.58 9.35 2.30
N GLY A 29 26.68 10.30 2.07
CA GLY A 29 26.39 10.84 0.74
C GLY A 29 27.59 11.61 0.16
N TRP A 30 28.17 11.09 -0.92
CA TRP A 30 29.30 11.73 -1.59
C TRP A 30 28.85 12.80 -2.59
N SER A 31 29.26 14.04 -2.31
CA SER A 31 29.12 15.17 -3.24
C SER A 31 30.13 15.05 -4.39
N TYR A 32 29.64 14.98 -5.63
CA TYR A 32 30.48 15.04 -6.82
C TYR A 32 31.09 16.42 -6.99
N ARG A 33 32.43 16.52 -6.87
CA ARG A 33 33.22 17.63 -7.42
C ARG A 33 34.32 17.08 -8.33
N SER A 34 34.26 17.45 -9.60
CA SER A 34 35.17 16.98 -10.65
C SER A 34 36.50 17.74 -10.66
N THR A 35 37.62 17.02 -10.59
CA THR A 35 38.92 17.49 -11.13
C THR A 35 39.70 16.32 -11.74
N SER A 36 40.31 16.58 -12.90
CA SER A 36 40.97 15.60 -13.77
C SER A 36 42.50 15.62 -13.66
N SER A 37 43.17 14.47 -13.76
CA SER A 37 44.63 14.41 -14.05
C SER A 37 45.11 13.06 -14.66
N ILE A 38 45.96 13.19 -15.69
CA ILE A 38 46.66 12.17 -16.52
C ILE A 38 48.02 11.79 -15.86
N ALA A 39 48.65 10.61 -15.95
CA ALA A 39 48.36 9.21 -16.35
C ALA A 39 49.64 8.39 -15.92
N PRO A 40 50.32 7.48 -16.67
CA PRO A 40 49.97 6.50 -17.72
C PRO A 40 50.53 5.04 -17.54
N GLY A 41 49.84 4.04 -18.11
CA GLY A 41 50.42 2.78 -18.67
C GLY A 41 51.02 1.71 -17.72
N PRO A 42 51.48 0.54 -18.24
CA PRO A 42 51.53 0.10 -19.64
C PRO A 42 50.83 -1.27 -19.93
N SER A 43 51.16 -1.88 -21.09
CA SER A 43 50.37 -2.86 -21.88
C SER A 43 50.98 -4.26 -22.05
N ARG A 44 50.15 -5.27 -22.39
CA ARG A 44 50.43 -6.53 -23.16
C ARG A 44 49.06 -7.09 -23.64
N SER A 45 48.72 -7.27 -24.93
CA SER A 45 49.20 -8.25 -25.94
C SER A 45 49.06 -9.72 -25.49
N SER A 46 48.50 -10.70 -26.20
CA SER A 46 47.78 -10.89 -27.49
C SER A 46 47.79 -12.41 -27.77
N THR A 47 47.07 -12.91 -28.79
CA THR A 47 46.94 -14.33 -29.27
C THR A 47 45.93 -15.22 -28.52
N GLY A 48 45.09 -16.02 -29.18
CA GLY A 48 44.89 -16.20 -30.62
C GLY A 48 43.99 -17.39 -30.97
N ASP A 49 43.54 -17.40 -32.23
CA ASP A 49 43.08 -18.53 -33.06
C ASP A 49 41.67 -19.13 -32.89
N ASP A 50 40.85 -18.86 -33.91
CA ASP A 50 39.64 -19.59 -34.30
C ASP A 50 39.95 -21.00 -34.81
N PHE A 51 38.97 -21.92 -34.82
CA PHE A 51 38.71 -22.78 -36.00
C PHE A 51 37.27 -23.31 -36.03
N SER A 52 36.83 -23.70 -37.23
CA SER A 52 35.41 -23.82 -37.62
C SER A 52 34.98 -25.22 -38.04
N SER A 53 33.73 -25.56 -37.69
CA SER A 53 32.74 -26.33 -38.47
C SER A 53 32.92 -27.82 -38.86
N THR A 54 31.74 -28.47 -38.92
CA THR A 54 31.16 -29.31 -40.00
C THR A 54 30.95 -30.83 -39.80
N SER A 55 29.74 -31.25 -40.21
CA SER A 55 29.32 -32.54 -40.80
C SER A 55 28.96 -33.75 -39.91
N GLY A 56 27.81 -34.34 -40.27
CA GLY A 56 27.46 -35.78 -40.20
C GLY A 56 26.72 -36.10 -41.53
N PRO A 57 25.79 -37.08 -41.62
CA PRO A 57 25.68 -38.42 -41.03
C PRO A 57 26.28 -39.48 -42.01
N PRO A 58 25.96 -40.81 -42.00
CA PRO A 58 24.79 -41.33 -42.77
C PRO A 58 24.22 -42.70 -42.20
N PRO A 59 23.64 -43.70 -42.94
CA PRO A 59 22.27 -44.20 -42.63
C PRO A 59 22.04 -45.76 -42.77
N TYR A 60 20.78 -46.17 -43.02
CA TYR A 60 20.22 -47.52 -43.31
C TYR A 60 19.96 -48.44 -42.10
N GLY A 61 18.91 -49.28 -42.08
CA GLY A 61 17.90 -49.55 -43.13
C GLY A 61 16.65 -50.30 -42.60
N SER A 62 15.64 -50.46 -43.46
CA SER A 62 14.27 -50.94 -43.13
C SER A 62 13.89 -52.21 -43.89
N LEU A 63 13.22 -53.16 -43.21
CA LEU A 63 12.38 -54.26 -43.74
C LEU A 63 11.23 -54.47 -42.73
N THR A 64 9.92 -54.29 -43.03
CA THR A 64 8.99 -55.12 -43.85
C THR A 64 8.85 -56.58 -43.33
N ASN A 65 7.68 -57.24 -43.26
CA ASN A 65 6.29 -56.86 -43.58
C ASN A 65 5.28 -57.91 -43.03
N HIS A 66 3.99 -57.54 -42.98
CA HIS A 66 2.78 -58.40 -43.13
C HIS A 66 2.49 -59.61 -42.20
N ASP A 67 1.31 -59.53 -41.54
CA ASP A 67 0.17 -60.47 -41.62
C ASP A 67 0.29 -61.94 -41.13
N SER A 68 -0.74 -62.60 -40.57
CA SER A 68 -2.15 -62.20 -40.34
C SER A 68 -2.90 -63.16 -39.37
N ILE A 69 -4.00 -62.66 -38.80
CA ILE A 69 -5.26 -63.36 -38.45
C ILE A 69 -5.19 -64.68 -37.65
N SER A 70 -5.75 -64.67 -36.43
CA SER A 70 -6.96 -65.46 -36.11
C SER A 70 -7.66 -64.96 -34.84
N ARG A 71 -9.00 -64.99 -34.84
CA ARG A 71 -9.86 -64.47 -33.76
C ARG A 71 -10.29 -65.59 -32.81
N CYS A 72 -10.26 -65.31 -31.51
CA CYS A 72 -11.20 -65.87 -30.52
C CYS A 72 -11.61 -64.77 -29.53
N GLN A 73 -12.86 -64.31 -29.62
CA GLN A 73 -13.65 -63.73 -28.52
C GLN A 73 -14.50 -64.86 -27.91
N PRO A 74 -15.10 -64.77 -26.69
CA PRO A 74 -15.54 -63.59 -25.93
C PRO A 74 -14.91 -63.54 -24.50
N ALA A 75 -15.22 -62.63 -23.56
CA ALA A 75 -16.51 -61.98 -23.26
C ALA A 75 -16.40 -60.60 -22.60
N SER A 76 -17.48 -59.84 -22.77
CA SER A 76 -17.72 -58.50 -22.21
C SER A 76 -18.06 -58.55 -20.72
N ILE A 77 -17.42 -57.69 -19.93
CA ILE A 77 -17.80 -57.40 -18.54
C ILE A 77 -18.52 -56.05 -18.50
N GLU A 78 -19.53 -55.95 -17.63
CA GLU A 78 -20.44 -54.80 -17.52
C GLU A 78 -19.77 -53.57 -16.91
N TYR A 79 -20.14 -52.38 -17.40
CA TYR A 79 -19.77 -51.10 -16.79
C TYR A 79 -20.75 -50.71 -15.68
N LEU A 80 -20.25 -50.49 -14.47
CA LEU A 80 -20.95 -49.79 -13.39
C LEU A 80 -20.69 -48.27 -13.49
N PRO A 81 -21.72 -47.40 -13.42
CA PRO A 81 -21.53 -45.96 -13.53
C PRO A 81 -21.22 -45.29 -12.18
N THR A 82 -20.32 -44.30 -12.21
CA THR A 82 -20.01 -43.38 -11.10
C THR A 82 -21.14 -42.37 -10.87
N PRO A 83 -21.50 -42.02 -9.62
CA PRO A 83 -22.43 -40.94 -9.34
C PRO A 83 -21.78 -39.56 -9.45
N SER A 84 -22.47 -38.64 -10.12
CA SER A 84 -22.04 -37.25 -10.35
C SER A 84 -22.20 -36.37 -9.10
N ALA A 85 -21.20 -35.53 -8.83
CA ALA A 85 -21.24 -34.56 -7.72
C ALA A 85 -22.14 -33.37 -8.06
N LYS A 86 -23.10 -33.05 -7.17
CA LYS A 86 -23.91 -31.82 -7.27
C LYS A 86 -23.22 -30.66 -6.57
N GLN A 87 -22.97 -29.60 -7.34
CA GLN A 87 -22.52 -28.30 -6.87
C GLN A 87 -23.74 -27.36 -6.76
N PRO A 88 -24.00 -26.69 -5.62
CA PRO A 88 -25.03 -25.65 -5.54
C PRO A 88 -24.41 -24.26 -5.73
N SER A 89 -24.92 -23.52 -6.71
CA SER A 89 -24.58 -22.11 -6.96
C SER A 89 -25.31 -21.21 -5.96
N SER A 90 -24.63 -20.21 -5.38
CA SER A 90 -25.26 -19.09 -4.68
C SER A 90 -24.83 -17.76 -5.29
N LEU A 91 -25.74 -17.13 -6.02
CA LEU A 91 -25.59 -15.78 -6.56
C LEU A 91 -25.86 -14.74 -5.47
N ILE A 92 -25.00 -13.73 -5.34
CA ILE A 92 -25.25 -12.48 -4.59
C ILE A 92 -25.03 -11.33 -5.59
N PRO A 93 -25.96 -10.36 -5.70
CA PRO A 93 -25.94 -9.39 -6.79
C PRO A 93 -24.84 -8.33 -6.64
N GLU A 94 -24.17 -8.06 -7.76
CA GLU A 94 -23.08 -7.10 -7.88
C GLU A 94 -23.60 -5.66 -7.94
N ARG A 95 -23.01 -4.75 -7.16
CA ARG A 95 -23.50 -3.37 -7.00
C ARG A 95 -22.86 -2.45 -8.03
N GLU A 96 -23.68 -2.07 -9.01
CA GLU A 96 -23.38 -1.19 -10.14
C GLU A 96 -22.58 0.08 -9.76
N ARG A 97 -21.33 0.19 -10.24
CA ARG A 97 -20.53 1.43 -10.21
C ARG A 97 -20.63 2.14 -11.56
N ARG A 98 -21.15 3.36 -11.57
CA ARG A 98 -21.06 4.25 -12.75
C ARG A 98 -19.68 4.94 -12.80
N PRO A 99 -18.99 4.94 -13.94
CA PRO A 99 -17.86 5.84 -14.17
C PRO A 99 -18.38 7.23 -14.56
N TYR A 100 -17.75 8.29 -14.04
CA TYR A 100 -17.92 9.64 -14.57
C TYR A 100 -17.12 9.76 -15.87
N GLN A 101 -17.80 10.02 -17.00
CA GLN A 101 -17.13 10.46 -18.22
C GLN A 101 -17.03 11.99 -18.24
N VAL A 102 -15.82 12.47 -18.56
CA VAL A 102 -15.56 13.86 -18.92
C VAL A 102 -16.00 14.05 -20.37
N VAL A 103 -16.89 15.02 -20.62
CA VAL A 103 -17.20 15.51 -21.96
C VAL A 103 -17.07 17.02 -21.95
N ASN A 104 -15.98 17.51 -22.55
CA ASN A 104 -15.91 18.88 -23.04
C ASN A 104 -16.50 18.87 -24.45
N GLU A 105 -17.61 19.56 -24.68
CA GLU A 105 -18.00 19.94 -26.03
C GLU A 105 -18.65 21.33 -25.99
N ILE A 106 -18.15 22.21 -26.87
CA ILE A 106 -18.57 23.60 -27.03
C ILE A 106 -19.55 23.59 -28.19
N ASP A 107 -20.77 24.10 -28.00
CA ASP A 107 -21.70 24.30 -29.12
C ASP A 107 -22.35 25.69 -29.06
N GLU A 108 -21.96 26.55 -30.00
CA GLU A 108 -22.42 27.93 -30.13
C GLU A 108 -23.74 28.00 -30.91
N THR A 109 -24.87 27.98 -30.21
CA THR A 109 -26.18 28.12 -30.86
C THR A 109 -26.57 29.60 -31.07
N PHE A 110 -26.10 30.19 -32.17
CA PHE A 110 -26.60 31.48 -32.67
C PHE A 110 -28.06 31.37 -33.16
N PRO A 111 -28.98 32.29 -32.77
CA PRO A 111 -30.32 32.33 -33.33
C PRO A 111 -30.32 32.91 -34.76
N LEU A 112 -30.94 32.17 -35.69
CA LEU A 112 -31.06 32.53 -37.10
C LEU A 112 -31.92 33.79 -37.31
N LEU A 113 -31.42 34.74 -38.12
CA LEU A 113 -32.17 35.91 -38.58
C LEU A 113 -33.22 35.53 -39.65
N PRO A 114 -34.45 36.10 -39.61
CA PRO A 114 -35.47 35.85 -40.61
C PRO A 114 -35.23 36.62 -41.93
N PRO A 115 -35.81 36.17 -43.06
CA PRO A 115 -35.43 36.66 -44.39
C PRO A 115 -36.09 38.00 -44.80
N ARG A 116 -35.22 38.91 -45.25
CA ARG A 116 -35.38 39.88 -46.36
C ARG A 116 -36.80 39.99 -46.97
N GLN A 117 -37.61 40.94 -46.48
CA GLN A 117 -38.85 41.36 -47.14
C GLN A 117 -38.66 42.57 -48.07
N GLN A 118 -39.60 42.74 -49.01
CA GLN A 118 -39.47 43.56 -50.22
C GLN A 118 -39.64 45.07 -49.99
N THR A 119 -38.91 45.85 -50.80
CA THR A 119 -39.04 47.31 -50.88
C THR A 119 -40.34 47.74 -51.57
N SER A 120 -41.35 48.16 -50.81
CA SER A 120 -42.53 48.86 -51.35
C SER A 120 -42.24 50.35 -51.54
N SER A 121 -42.37 50.86 -52.76
CA SER A 121 -42.11 52.28 -53.07
C SER A 121 -43.24 53.20 -52.60
N PHE A 122 -43.13 53.68 -51.35
CA PHE A 122 -44.03 54.69 -50.81
C PHE A 122 -43.84 56.05 -51.49
N LYS A 123 -44.78 56.40 -52.38
CA LYS A 123 -44.88 57.77 -52.92
C LYS A 123 -45.37 58.72 -51.82
N PHE A 124 -44.45 59.44 -51.20
CA PHE A 124 -44.77 60.53 -50.29
C PHE A 124 -45.33 61.73 -51.05
N THR A 125 -46.61 62.05 -50.80
CA THR A 125 -47.21 63.34 -51.18
C THR A 125 -46.83 64.42 -50.17
N LEU A 126 -46.62 65.66 -50.64
CA LEU A 126 -46.03 66.76 -49.87
C LEU A 126 -46.72 67.01 -48.50
N ASP A 127 -48.05 66.91 -48.44
CA ASP A 127 -48.84 67.08 -47.21
C ASP A 127 -48.44 66.11 -46.08
N LYS A 128 -48.05 64.88 -46.41
CA LYS A 128 -47.64 63.89 -45.41
C LYS A 128 -46.26 64.19 -44.83
N MET A 129 -45.38 64.83 -45.61
CA MET A 129 -44.09 65.33 -45.12
C MET A 129 -44.28 66.52 -44.17
N LEU A 130 -45.20 67.44 -44.49
CA LEU A 130 -45.52 68.59 -43.63
C LEU A 130 -46.10 68.12 -42.28
N LEU A 131 -47.05 67.19 -42.30
CA LEU A 131 -47.65 66.63 -41.08
C LEU A 131 -46.60 65.92 -40.19
N LEU A 132 -45.69 65.13 -40.79
CA LEU A 132 -44.60 64.49 -40.05
C LEU A 132 -43.61 65.50 -39.47
N LEU A 133 -43.32 66.60 -40.18
CA LEU A 133 -42.48 67.69 -39.66
C LEU A 133 -43.12 68.38 -38.45
N VAL A 134 -44.44 68.63 -38.48
CA VAL A 134 -45.17 69.20 -37.34
C VAL A 134 -45.16 68.25 -36.15
N ILE A 135 -45.40 66.94 -36.36
CA ILE A 135 -45.34 65.92 -35.30
C ILE A 135 -43.92 65.80 -34.73
N ALA A 136 -42.88 65.81 -35.57
CA ALA A 136 -41.48 65.78 -35.12
C ALA A 136 -41.11 67.03 -34.31
N ALA A 137 -41.50 68.22 -34.77
CA ALA A 137 -41.28 69.46 -34.03
C ALA A 137 -42.03 69.47 -32.68
N LEU A 138 -43.27 68.96 -32.63
CA LEU A 138 -44.04 68.81 -31.40
C LEU A 138 -43.37 67.81 -30.44
N HIS A 139 -42.86 66.68 -30.93
CA HIS A 139 -42.12 65.72 -30.11
C HIS A 139 -40.80 66.29 -29.58
N ILE A 140 -40.04 67.01 -30.40
CA ILE A 140 -38.83 67.72 -29.94
C ILE A 140 -39.20 68.73 -28.86
N PHE A 141 -40.25 69.53 -29.05
CA PHE A 141 -40.71 70.49 -28.05
C PHE A 141 -41.16 69.81 -26.75
N ILE A 142 -41.89 68.68 -26.82
CA ILE A 142 -42.29 67.90 -25.64
C ILE A 142 -41.07 67.31 -24.93
N ILE A 143 -40.09 66.76 -25.66
CA ILE A 143 -38.86 66.21 -25.09
C ILE A 143 -38.05 67.33 -24.41
N SER A 144 -37.90 68.49 -25.05
CA SER A 144 -37.23 69.66 -24.46
C SER A 144 -37.98 70.19 -23.22
N LEU A 145 -39.32 70.26 -23.26
CA LEU A 145 -40.13 70.69 -22.12
C LEU A 145 -40.02 69.72 -20.94
N VAL A 146 -40.09 68.41 -21.20
CA VAL A 146 -39.87 67.37 -20.18
C VAL A 146 -38.45 67.48 -19.62
N TRP A 147 -37.43 67.64 -20.47
CA TRP A 147 -36.04 67.80 -20.05
C TRP A 147 -35.82 69.05 -19.18
N ILE A 148 -36.45 70.19 -19.51
CA ILE A 148 -36.41 71.42 -18.69
C ILE A 148 -37.16 71.21 -17.35
N LEU A 149 -38.31 70.56 -17.36
CA LEU A 149 -39.09 70.27 -16.13
C LEU A 149 -38.43 69.21 -15.24
N THR A 150 -37.60 68.32 -15.79
CA THR A 150 -36.80 67.36 -15.00
C THR A 150 -35.44 67.93 -14.57
N SER A 151 -34.78 68.75 -15.39
CA SER A 151 -33.47 69.35 -15.04
C SER A 151 -33.60 70.47 -13.99
N THR A 152 -34.73 71.16 -13.92
CA THR A 152 -35.05 72.05 -12.77
C THR A 152 -35.25 71.28 -11.45
N ARG A 153 -35.32 69.95 -11.50
CA ARG A 153 -35.19 69.04 -10.36
C ARG A 153 -33.97 68.12 -10.52
N TYR A 154 -32.78 68.69 -10.74
CA TYR A 154 -31.56 67.95 -10.34
C TYR A 154 -31.71 67.62 -8.85
N PRO A 155 -31.88 66.34 -8.46
CA PRO A 155 -31.80 66.01 -7.05
C PRO A 155 -30.39 66.39 -6.60
N SER A 156 -30.28 67.00 -5.42
CA SER A 156 -28.98 67.15 -4.75
C SER A 156 -28.26 65.80 -4.85
N PRO A 157 -26.98 65.76 -5.28
CA PRO A 157 -26.28 64.50 -5.49
C PRO A 157 -26.47 63.64 -4.24
N PRO A 158 -26.88 62.37 -4.39
CA PRO A 158 -27.24 61.56 -3.23
C PRO A 158 -26.06 61.53 -2.27
N VAL A 159 -26.33 61.75 -0.98
CA VAL A 159 -25.32 61.60 0.06
C VAL A 159 -24.80 60.17 -0.02
N LEU A 160 -23.53 60.03 -0.42
CA LEU A 160 -22.85 58.74 -0.52
C LEU A 160 -21.97 58.56 0.71
N TRP A 161 -22.07 57.39 1.33
CA TRP A 161 -21.13 56.93 2.35
C TRP A 161 -19.81 56.54 1.67
N ILE A 162 -18.74 57.27 1.99
CA ILE A 162 -17.39 57.03 1.49
C ILE A 162 -16.47 56.60 2.65
N ASN A 163 -15.31 56.01 2.32
CA ASN A 163 -14.32 55.54 3.29
C ASN A 163 -14.91 54.60 4.36
N VAL A 164 -15.71 53.62 3.92
CA VAL A 164 -16.28 52.58 4.79
C VAL A 164 -15.14 51.77 5.39
N THR A 165 -14.88 52.00 6.68
CA THR A 165 -13.72 51.48 7.41
C THR A 165 -14.21 50.61 8.56
N ALA A 166 -13.84 49.34 8.52
CA ALA A 166 -14.05 48.37 9.58
C ALA A 166 -13.22 48.76 10.82
N SER A 167 -13.81 48.67 12.02
CA SER A 167 -13.03 48.74 13.25
C SER A 167 -11.95 47.65 13.26
N PRO A 168 -10.73 47.93 13.76
CA PRO A 168 -9.72 46.88 13.98
C PRO A 168 -10.10 45.94 15.12
N PHE A 169 -11.08 46.31 15.95
CA PHE A 169 -11.62 45.52 17.06
C PHE A 169 -13.09 45.15 16.82
N CYS A 170 -13.44 43.91 17.16
CA CYS A 170 -14.82 43.43 17.19
C CYS A 170 -15.60 44.03 18.37
N SER A 171 -16.92 44.05 18.28
CA SER A 171 -17.80 44.54 19.36
C SER A 171 -18.39 43.41 20.20
N SER A 172 -18.62 42.25 19.58
CA SER A 172 -18.96 40.97 20.19
C SER A 172 -18.52 39.85 19.24
N VAL A 173 -18.80 38.59 19.57
CA VAL A 173 -18.75 37.50 18.58
C VAL A 173 -19.64 37.85 17.40
N GLY A 174 -19.15 37.59 16.19
CA GLY A 174 -19.85 37.84 14.92
C GLY A 174 -20.00 39.32 14.52
N SER A 175 -19.77 40.26 15.45
CA SER A 175 -20.11 41.67 15.25
C SER A 175 -18.93 42.64 15.28
N ARG A 176 -19.01 43.65 14.40
CA ARG A 176 -17.99 44.70 14.24
C ARG A 176 -18.62 46.08 14.08
N ILE A 177 -17.96 47.09 14.63
CA ILE A 177 -18.33 48.48 14.37
C ILE A 177 -17.71 48.93 13.05
N TYR A 178 -18.53 49.46 12.15
CA TYR A 178 -18.11 50.11 10.92
C TYR A 178 -18.26 51.62 11.04
N THR A 179 -17.33 52.35 10.43
CA THR A 179 -17.40 53.81 10.29
C THR A 179 -17.39 54.21 8.82
N ALA A 180 -18.10 55.27 8.46
CA ALA A 180 -18.06 55.84 7.11
C ALA A 180 -18.27 57.35 7.17
N VAL A 181 -17.72 58.07 6.20
CA VAL A 181 -17.83 59.52 6.08
C VAL A 181 -18.96 59.86 5.11
N SER A 182 -19.86 60.75 5.51
CA SER A 182 -20.92 61.27 4.66
C SER A 182 -20.34 62.28 3.67
N SER A 183 -20.34 61.96 2.37
CA SER A 183 -19.95 62.92 1.34
C SER A 183 -21.09 63.89 1.00
N HIS A 184 -20.74 65.10 0.57
CA HIS A 184 -21.66 66.11 0.03
C HIS A 184 -22.87 66.46 0.93
N VAL A 185 -22.65 66.62 2.25
CA VAL A 185 -23.64 67.28 3.12
C VAL A 185 -23.76 68.75 2.69
N PRO A 186 -24.92 69.25 2.25
CA PRO A 186 -25.03 70.64 1.79
C PRO A 186 -25.02 71.61 2.97
N ASP A 187 -24.49 72.82 2.75
CA ASP A 187 -24.46 73.87 3.76
C ASP A 187 -25.87 74.18 4.29
N GLY A 188 -25.99 74.33 5.60
CA GLY A 188 -27.26 74.59 6.30
C GLY A 188 -28.07 73.36 6.71
N PHE A 189 -27.68 72.13 6.34
CA PHE A 189 -28.29 70.92 6.88
C PHE A 189 -27.65 70.52 8.22
N HIS A 190 -28.46 70.08 9.19
CA HIS A 190 -27.91 69.50 10.42
C HIS A 190 -27.30 68.12 10.09
N PRO A 191 -25.99 67.92 10.37
CA PRO A 191 -25.27 66.74 9.91
C PRO A 191 -25.86 65.43 10.45
N ASP A 192 -26.21 65.41 11.74
CA ASP A 192 -26.68 64.19 12.41
C ASP A 192 -28.03 63.70 11.88
N THR A 193 -28.95 64.61 11.51
CA THR A 193 -30.25 64.25 10.93
C THR A 193 -30.07 63.55 9.59
N ARG A 194 -29.20 64.09 8.72
CA ARG A 194 -28.90 63.49 7.41
C ARG A 194 -28.16 62.16 7.52
N CYS A 195 -27.29 62.03 8.51
CA CYS A 195 -26.60 60.77 8.80
C CYS A 195 -27.58 59.67 9.24
N MET A 196 -28.58 59.98 10.07
CA MET A 196 -29.60 59.00 10.50
C MET A 196 -30.56 58.56 9.37
N GLU A 197 -30.85 59.44 8.40
CA GLU A 197 -31.78 59.15 7.29
C GLU A 197 -31.24 58.20 6.21
N ARG A 198 -29.93 57.98 6.14
CA ARG A 198 -29.28 57.39 4.94
C ARG A 198 -28.72 55.99 5.20
N PRO A 199 -29.31 54.95 4.60
CA PRO A 199 -28.79 53.60 4.75
C PRO A 199 -27.42 53.45 4.07
N ILE A 200 -26.61 52.53 4.58
CA ILE A 200 -25.29 52.18 4.05
C ILE A 200 -25.32 50.77 3.47
N ARG A 201 -24.49 50.50 2.45
CA ARG A 201 -24.17 49.13 2.05
C ARG A 201 -22.83 48.72 2.61
N ILE A 202 -22.80 47.61 3.36
CA ILE A 202 -21.59 46.96 3.87
C ILE A 202 -21.73 45.49 3.44
N HIS A 203 -20.65 44.87 2.93
CA HIS A 203 -20.67 43.50 2.40
C HIS A 203 -21.86 43.16 1.46
N GLY A 204 -22.31 44.16 0.69
CA GLY A 204 -23.47 44.06 -0.21
C GLY A 204 -24.86 44.25 0.44
N GLN A 205 -25.00 43.99 1.74
CA GLN A 205 -26.24 44.14 2.50
C GLN A 205 -26.51 45.61 2.88
N LEU A 206 -27.80 45.98 3.01
CA LEU A 206 -28.23 47.35 3.28
C LEU A 206 -28.62 47.51 4.77
N ILE A 207 -27.89 48.34 5.51
CA ILE A 207 -28.18 48.65 6.92
C ILE A 207 -28.98 49.97 6.97
N PRO A 208 -30.18 50.00 7.57
CA PRO A 208 -31.10 51.12 7.44
C PRO A 208 -30.61 52.41 8.13
N THR A 209 -30.05 52.30 9.34
CA THR A 209 -29.72 53.45 10.21
C THR A 209 -28.39 53.22 10.95
N PRO A 210 -27.54 54.24 11.10
CA PRO A 210 -26.38 54.17 12.01
C PRO A 210 -26.80 54.06 13.47
N LEU A 211 -25.98 53.37 14.26
CA LEU A 211 -26.05 53.32 15.72
C LEU A 211 -25.76 54.69 16.34
N SER A 212 -24.85 55.46 15.74
CA SER A 212 -24.58 56.84 16.14
C SER A 212 -24.02 57.67 14.99
N CYS A 213 -24.30 58.97 15.04
CA CYS A 213 -23.78 59.99 14.14
C CYS A 213 -22.96 60.98 14.96
N TYR A 214 -21.84 61.44 14.42
CA TYR A 214 -21.05 62.50 15.04
C TYR A 214 -20.33 63.31 13.98
N SER A 215 -20.07 64.58 14.30
CA SER A 215 -19.36 65.50 13.42
C SER A 215 -17.94 65.75 13.94
N GLU A 216 -16.98 65.83 13.03
CA GLU A 216 -15.56 66.05 13.32
C GLU A 216 -15.02 67.16 12.40
N LEU A 217 -14.19 68.04 12.95
CA LEU A 217 -13.48 69.06 12.17
C LEU A 217 -12.20 68.45 11.60
N VAL A 218 -12.11 68.43 10.27
CA VAL A 218 -10.90 67.97 9.57
C VAL A 218 -10.27 69.14 8.84
N ASP A 219 -8.99 69.37 9.12
CA ASP A 219 -8.15 70.26 8.34
C ASP A 219 -7.67 69.53 7.08
N ARG A 220 -7.92 70.11 5.91
CA ARG A 220 -7.30 69.68 4.65
C ARG A 220 -6.54 70.84 4.05
N GLU A 221 -5.27 70.60 3.72
CA GLU A 221 -4.55 71.46 2.79
C GLU A 221 -5.16 71.26 1.41
N ILE A 222 -5.70 72.35 0.85
CA ILE A 222 -6.14 72.42 -0.53
C ILE A 222 -5.16 73.35 -1.23
N ASP A 223 -4.65 72.94 -2.38
CA ASP A 223 -3.92 73.83 -3.29
C ASP A 223 -4.96 74.76 -3.92
N VAL A 224 -4.99 76.04 -3.51
CA VAL A 224 -6.03 77.02 -3.92
C VAL A 224 -5.41 78.11 -4.79
N GLY A 225 -4.87 77.70 -5.94
CA GLY A 225 -4.39 78.62 -6.98
C GLY A 225 -3.28 78.05 -7.87
N ASP A 226 -3.16 78.60 -9.08
CA ASP A 226 -2.02 78.37 -9.98
C ASP A 226 -0.68 78.89 -9.41
N ASP A 227 -0.71 79.61 -8.28
CA ASP A 227 0.46 80.11 -7.54
C ASP A 227 1.08 79.07 -6.59
N GLY A 228 0.47 77.89 -6.44
CA GLY A 228 0.94 76.83 -5.55
C GLY A 228 0.76 77.13 -4.06
N THR A 229 -0.02 78.15 -3.69
CA THR A 229 -0.24 78.47 -2.27
C THR A 229 -1.24 77.52 -1.62
N ARG A 230 -0.74 76.72 -0.68
CA ARG A 230 -1.58 75.84 0.15
C ARG A 230 -2.35 76.63 1.19
N ARG A 231 -3.67 76.46 1.21
CA ARG A 231 -4.53 76.98 2.27
C ARG A 231 -5.06 75.81 3.09
N LYS A 232 -4.87 75.89 4.40
CA LYS A 232 -5.47 74.95 5.35
C LYS A 232 -6.94 75.32 5.49
N VAL A 233 -7.83 74.48 4.98
CA VAL A 233 -9.28 74.66 5.09
C VAL A 233 -9.82 73.64 6.07
N THR A 234 -10.37 74.13 7.18
CA THR A 234 -11.12 73.30 8.14
C THR A 234 -12.54 73.12 7.62
N TYR A 235 -12.99 71.88 7.48
CA TYR A 235 -14.37 71.53 7.10
C TYR A 235 -14.91 70.49 8.07
N THR A 236 -16.23 70.54 8.30
CA THR A 236 -16.91 69.55 9.15
C THR A 236 -17.23 68.33 8.33
N ILE A 237 -16.76 67.15 8.75
CA ILE A 237 -17.22 65.87 8.21
C ILE A 237 -18.20 65.22 9.17
N THR A 238 -19.21 64.55 8.63
CA THR A 238 -20.13 63.73 9.42
C THR A 238 -19.74 62.27 9.27
N ARG A 239 -19.52 61.58 10.40
CA ARG A 239 -19.26 60.15 10.44
C ARG A 239 -20.47 59.42 11.00
N GLY A 240 -20.89 58.38 10.29
CA GLY A 240 -21.80 57.37 10.83
C GLY A 240 -21.01 56.23 11.46
N LYS A 241 -21.60 55.59 12.47
CA LYS A 241 -21.16 54.32 13.08
C LYS A 241 -22.30 53.31 12.95
N TRP A 242 -22.01 52.12 12.45
CA TRP A 242 -22.95 50.99 12.40
C TRP A 242 -22.38 49.84 13.20
N LEU A 243 -23.21 49.17 14.00
CA LEU A 243 -22.90 47.82 14.47
C LEU A 243 -23.38 46.85 13.39
N VAL A 244 -22.47 46.03 12.90
CA VAL A 244 -22.71 45.02 11.88
C VAL A 244 -22.59 43.68 12.55
N ASP A 245 -23.67 42.90 12.56
CA ASP A 245 -23.77 41.60 13.25
C ASP A 245 -24.20 40.55 12.22
N TRP A 246 -23.21 40.07 11.46
CA TRP A 246 -23.39 39.19 10.29
C TRP A 246 -22.38 38.04 10.30
N ASP A 247 -22.01 37.57 11.49
CA ASP A 247 -21.04 36.48 11.66
C ASP A 247 -19.73 36.74 10.87
N GLU A 248 -19.17 37.94 11.01
CA GLU A 248 -17.94 38.28 10.30
C GLU A 248 -16.82 37.29 10.68
N GLU A 249 -16.22 36.64 9.68
CA GLU A 249 -15.15 35.65 9.87
C GLU A 249 -14.00 36.17 10.75
N SER A 250 -13.70 37.47 10.64
CA SER A 250 -12.66 38.14 11.43
C SER A 250 -13.11 38.63 12.81
N CYS A 251 -14.35 38.33 13.22
CA CYS A 251 -14.93 38.52 14.56
C CYS A 251 -15.55 37.24 15.14
N ILE A 252 -15.28 36.09 14.54
CA ILE A 252 -15.49 34.79 15.17
C ILE A 252 -14.14 34.35 15.75
N PRO A 253 -14.08 33.77 16.96
CA PRO A 253 -12.84 33.22 17.48
C PRO A 253 -12.29 32.15 16.53
N ALA A 254 -11.04 32.30 16.12
CA ALA A 254 -10.40 31.46 15.11
C ALA A 254 -9.01 31.02 15.59
N TRP A 255 -8.59 29.83 15.17
CA TRP A 255 -7.28 29.28 15.49
C TRP A 255 -6.15 30.05 14.80
N ASP A 256 -5.04 30.27 15.52
CA ASP A 256 -3.83 30.88 14.99
C ASP A 256 -3.26 30.01 13.84
N VAL A 257 -2.85 30.67 12.76
CA VAL A 257 -2.15 30.01 11.64
C VAL A 257 -0.69 29.76 12.06
N VAL A 258 -0.43 28.57 12.60
CA VAL A 258 0.92 28.18 13.09
C VAL A 258 1.92 27.99 11.93
N ARG A 259 1.45 27.54 10.76
CA ARG A 259 2.28 27.38 9.55
C ARG A 259 1.55 28.02 8.35
N PRO A 260 2.24 28.78 7.48
CA PRO A 260 1.60 29.51 6.37
C PRO A 260 0.89 28.63 5.32
N TYR A 261 1.14 27.32 5.34
CA TYR A 261 0.52 26.33 4.43
C TYR A 261 -0.41 25.34 5.13
N SER A 262 -0.64 25.48 6.45
CA SER A 262 -1.51 24.60 7.22
C SER A 262 -2.24 25.40 8.30
N PRO A 263 -3.30 26.16 7.93
CA PRO A 263 -4.17 26.81 8.90
C PRO A 263 -4.94 25.74 9.70
N GLY A 264 -4.74 25.71 11.02
CA GLY A 264 -5.43 24.79 11.92
C GLY A 264 -4.52 24.07 12.91
N PRO A 265 -5.04 23.02 13.58
CA PRO A 265 -4.32 22.25 14.57
C PRO A 265 -3.14 21.50 13.97
N VAL A 266 -2.02 21.50 14.68
CA VAL A 266 -0.82 20.73 14.32
C VAL A 266 -0.94 19.33 14.95
N PRO A 267 -0.78 18.23 14.19
CA PRO A 267 -0.75 16.89 14.76
C PRO A 267 0.46 16.72 15.67
N ASP A 268 0.25 16.12 16.84
CA ASP A 268 1.32 15.69 17.70
C ASP A 268 2.13 14.57 17.00
N THR A 269 3.45 14.57 17.21
CA THR A 269 4.39 13.66 16.51
C THR A 269 4.16 12.19 16.85
N GLN A 270 3.52 11.91 18.00
CA GLN A 270 3.21 10.58 18.49
C GLN A 270 1.70 10.43 18.72
N CYS A 271 1.23 9.20 18.63
CA CYS A 271 -0.13 8.83 19.01
C CYS A 271 -0.25 8.85 20.54
N GLN A 272 -1.37 9.35 21.04
CA GLN A 272 -1.56 9.50 22.49
C GLN A 272 -2.12 8.21 23.10
N THR A 273 -3.09 7.58 22.44
CA THR A 273 -3.60 6.25 22.81
C THR A 273 -3.83 5.39 21.56
N HIS A 274 -4.29 4.15 21.70
CA HIS A 274 -4.55 3.29 20.55
C HIS A 274 -5.69 3.86 19.69
N ARG A 275 -5.39 4.06 18.40
CA ARG A 275 -6.20 4.80 17.40
C ARG A 275 -6.31 6.29 17.64
N GLU A 276 -5.71 6.89 18.67
CA GLU A 276 -5.95 8.31 18.98
C GLU A 276 -4.69 9.16 18.76
N ARG A 277 -4.79 10.19 17.93
CA ARG A 277 -3.75 11.23 17.79
C ARG A 277 -4.18 12.50 18.54
N GLY A 278 -3.24 13.08 19.28
CA GLY A 278 -3.36 14.43 19.81
C GLY A 278 -3.09 15.47 18.73
N TYR A 279 -3.85 16.56 18.73
CA TYR A 279 -3.58 17.75 17.93
C TYR A 279 -3.51 18.96 18.84
N THR A 280 -2.55 19.84 18.62
CA THR A 280 -2.43 21.12 19.34
C THR A 280 -2.78 22.29 18.42
N ALA A 281 -3.70 23.16 18.84
CA ALA A 281 -3.90 24.48 18.24
C ALA A 281 -3.71 25.59 19.29
N PHE A 282 -3.52 26.82 18.81
CA PHE A 282 -3.39 28.01 19.65
C PHE A 282 -4.38 29.08 19.21
N MET A 283 -4.81 29.93 20.13
CA MET A 283 -5.65 31.09 19.87
C MET A 283 -5.06 32.29 20.61
N THR A 284 -4.60 33.31 19.89
CA THR A 284 -4.06 34.52 20.50
C THR A 284 -5.19 35.34 21.14
N ILE A 285 -5.09 35.66 22.44
CA ILE A 285 -6.19 36.29 23.20
C ILE A 285 -6.61 37.65 22.61
N SER A 286 -5.67 38.43 22.07
CA SER A 286 -5.99 39.71 21.42
C SER A 286 -6.82 39.61 20.13
N ARG A 287 -7.06 38.38 19.63
CA ARG A 287 -7.97 38.09 18.51
C ARG A 287 -9.34 37.60 18.96
N ILE A 288 -9.51 37.29 20.25
CA ILE A 288 -10.81 36.90 20.81
C ILE A 288 -11.67 38.17 20.94
N PRO A 289 -12.93 38.18 20.45
CA PRO A 289 -13.80 39.34 20.58
C PRO A 289 -13.99 39.76 22.05
N PRO A 290 -13.97 41.06 22.36
CA PRO A 290 -14.13 41.54 23.73
C PRO A 290 -15.49 41.12 24.30
N GLY A 291 -15.50 40.72 25.56
CA GLY A 291 -16.68 40.20 26.26
C GLY A 291 -16.84 38.67 26.21
N LEU A 292 -16.06 37.95 25.40
CA LEU A 292 -15.97 36.50 25.44
C LEU A 292 -14.81 36.06 26.36
N GLU A 293 -15.07 35.10 27.26
CA GLU A 293 -14.03 34.49 28.10
C GLU A 293 -13.16 33.54 27.24
N ALA A 294 -11.85 33.49 27.49
CA ALA A 294 -10.90 32.89 26.56
C ALA A 294 -10.96 31.34 26.53
N LEU A 295 -11.24 30.69 27.66
CA LEU A 295 -11.42 29.24 27.71
C LEU A 295 -12.79 28.83 27.13
N ASP A 296 -13.84 29.61 27.35
CA ASP A 296 -15.15 29.41 26.73
C ASP A 296 -15.12 29.68 25.22
N ALA A 297 -14.33 30.65 24.75
CA ALA A 297 -14.01 30.80 23.32
C ALA A 297 -13.40 29.51 22.77
N CYS A 298 -12.30 29.04 23.39
CA CYS A 298 -11.62 27.81 22.99
C CYS A 298 -12.57 26.60 22.94
N ARG A 299 -13.38 26.36 23.98
CA ARG A 299 -14.32 25.22 24.06
C ARG A 299 -15.38 25.23 22.96
N ASN A 300 -15.84 26.40 22.55
CA ASN A 300 -16.94 26.57 21.59
C ASN A 300 -16.45 26.80 20.16
N THR A 301 -15.14 26.92 19.92
CA THR A 301 -14.58 27.01 18.56
C THR A 301 -14.27 25.59 18.04
N PRO A 302 -14.99 25.09 17.02
CA PRO A 302 -14.64 23.83 16.39
C PRO A 302 -13.39 23.99 15.50
N THR A 303 -12.92 22.87 14.96
CA THR A 303 -11.94 22.83 13.89
C THR A 303 -12.20 21.64 12.97
N THR A 304 -11.65 21.66 11.76
CA THR A 304 -11.81 20.57 10.79
C THR A 304 -10.54 19.73 10.73
N ILE A 305 -10.61 18.47 11.16
CA ILE A 305 -9.51 17.49 11.04
C ILE A 305 -10.03 16.33 10.17
N TYR A 306 -9.31 16.02 9.08
CA TYR A 306 -9.72 15.05 8.04
C TYR A 306 -11.14 15.24 7.47
N GLY A 307 -11.64 16.48 7.45
CA GLY A 307 -13.00 16.79 6.98
C GLY A 307 -14.10 16.57 8.03
N GLN A 308 -13.76 16.14 9.24
CA GLN A 308 -14.67 16.07 10.37
C GLN A 308 -14.52 17.31 11.26
N GLU A 309 -15.66 17.88 11.66
CA GLU A 309 -15.73 18.93 12.67
C GLU A 309 -15.50 18.34 14.07
N VAL A 310 -14.51 18.86 14.80
CA VAL A 310 -14.13 18.41 16.14
C VAL A 310 -13.95 19.58 17.09
N PHE A 311 -14.42 19.41 18.33
CA PHE A 311 -14.26 20.38 19.42
C PHE A 311 -13.06 19.99 20.30
N PRO A 312 -12.38 20.95 20.95
CA PRO A 312 -11.21 20.64 21.77
C PRO A 312 -11.60 19.93 23.06
N SER A 313 -10.94 18.80 23.31
CA SER A 313 -11.07 17.99 24.52
C SER A 313 -10.45 18.68 25.75
N HIS A 314 -9.49 19.58 25.54
CA HIS A 314 -8.87 20.36 26.62
C HIS A 314 -8.47 21.76 26.14
N CYS A 315 -8.67 22.77 27.00
CA CYS A 315 -8.29 24.16 26.79
C CYS A 315 -7.50 24.66 28.00
N GLN A 316 -6.34 25.27 27.77
CA GLN A 316 -5.46 25.79 28.83
C GLN A 316 -4.88 27.16 28.45
N MET A 317 -4.79 28.07 29.42
CA MET A 317 -4.10 29.36 29.27
C MET A 317 -2.59 29.15 29.31
N GLU A 318 -1.86 29.70 28.36
CA GLU A 318 -0.39 29.60 28.27
C GLU A 318 0.21 30.96 27.86
N LYS A 319 1.48 31.19 28.21
CA LYS A 319 2.25 32.33 27.65
C LYS A 319 3.29 31.78 26.70
N ARG A 320 3.21 32.19 25.43
CA ARG A 320 4.20 31.85 24.40
C ARG A 320 5.55 32.52 24.76
N GLY A 321 6.66 32.02 24.21
CA GLY A 321 8.01 32.52 24.51
C GLY A 321 8.29 33.99 24.18
N ASP A 322 7.41 34.63 23.40
CA ASP A 322 7.38 36.07 23.11
C ASP A 322 6.64 36.89 24.20
N GLY A 323 6.09 36.24 25.21
CA GLY A 323 5.28 36.84 26.28
C GLY A 323 3.80 37.02 25.93
N VAL A 324 3.37 36.66 24.71
CA VAL A 324 1.97 36.77 24.29
C VAL A 324 1.11 35.71 24.99
N GLU A 325 0.00 36.14 25.57
CA GLU A 325 -0.96 35.25 26.19
C GLU A 325 -1.85 34.58 25.12
N VAL A 326 -1.90 33.26 25.18
CA VAL A 326 -2.60 32.41 24.21
C VAL A 326 -3.44 31.36 24.94
N VAL A 327 -4.49 30.87 24.29
CA VAL A 327 -5.18 29.66 24.71
C VAL A 327 -4.65 28.50 23.88
N ARG A 328 -4.12 27.48 24.53
CA ARG A 328 -3.75 26.21 23.91
C ARG A 328 -4.93 25.25 23.96
N ALA A 329 -5.32 24.75 22.79
CA ALA A 329 -6.33 23.73 22.63
C ALA A 329 -5.69 22.38 22.30
N ARG A 330 -6.23 21.30 22.87
CA ARG A 330 -5.93 19.92 22.47
C ARG A 330 -7.18 19.22 21.96
N PHE A 331 -7.05 18.56 20.82
CA PHE A 331 -8.07 17.70 20.21
C PHE A 331 -7.56 16.28 20.18
N PHE A 332 -8.45 15.32 20.36
CA PHE A 332 -8.14 13.89 20.26
C PHE A 332 -9.01 13.29 19.15
N VAL A 333 -8.36 12.75 18.11
CA VAL A 333 -9.03 12.30 16.89
C VAL A 333 -8.66 10.84 16.61
N GLU A 334 -9.65 10.05 16.20
CA GLU A 334 -9.41 8.67 15.78
C GLU A 334 -8.69 8.60 14.41
N GLU A 335 -7.49 8.05 14.40
CA GLU A 335 -6.65 7.81 13.22
C GLU A 335 -6.24 6.35 13.09
N SER A 336 -6.39 5.82 11.87
CA SER A 336 -5.93 4.47 11.51
C SER A 336 -4.41 4.30 11.62
N ASN A 337 -3.63 5.38 11.42
CA ASN A 337 -2.17 5.37 11.58
C ASN A 337 -1.72 5.34 13.06
N CYS A 338 -2.64 5.52 14.02
CA CYS A 338 -2.41 5.36 15.46
C CYS A 338 -2.78 3.97 15.98
N ILE A 339 -3.03 3.04 15.08
CA ILE A 339 -2.83 1.63 15.32
C ILE A 339 -1.32 1.39 15.10
N PRO A 340 -0.56 0.88 16.09
CA PRO A 340 0.85 0.52 15.87
C PRO A 340 0.94 -0.45 14.69
N VAL A 341 2.05 -0.57 13.97
CA VAL A 341 2.19 -1.56 12.89
C VAL A 341 3.56 -2.19 12.89
N TRP A 342 3.60 -3.49 12.56
CA TRP A 342 4.84 -4.21 12.30
C TRP A 342 5.50 -3.65 11.03
N VAL A 343 6.70 -3.13 11.18
CA VAL A 343 7.55 -2.59 10.11
C VAL A 343 8.91 -3.28 10.14
N ASN A 344 9.70 -3.08 9.08
CA ASN A 344 11.04 -3.64 8.94
C ASN A 344 11.05 -5.17 9.14
N LEU A 345 10.08 -5.86 8.53
CA LEU A 345 10.01 -7.32 8.51
C LEU A 345 11.30 -7.88 7.89
N ALA A 346 12.13 -8.48 8.72
CA ALA A 346 13.42 -9.05 8.35
C ALA A 346 13.39 -10.56 8.54
N ALA A 347 13.78 -11.30 7.50
CA ALA A 347 13.98 -12.73 7.59
C ALA A 347 15.37 -13.02 8.19
N SER A 348 15.46 -13.93 9.15
CA SER A 348 16.76 -14.40 9.67
C SER A 348 17.64 -14.92 8.52
N PRO A 349 18.94 -14.59 8.47
CA PRO A 349 19.84 -15.07 7.42
C PRO A 349 20.03 -16.59 7.46
N ALA A 350 19.77 -17.23 8.61
CA ALA A 350 19.73 -18.67 8.76
C ALA A 350 18.29 -19.15 9.04
N CYS A 351 17.89 -20.26 8.40
CA CYS A 351 16.67 -20.97 8.76
C CYS A 351 16.84 -21.71 10.10
N THR A 352 15.72 -22.01 10.75
CA THR A 352 15.67 -22.71 12.03
C THR A 352 15.51 -24.23 11.87
N SER A 353 14.78 -24.67 10.86
CA SER A 353 14.65 -26.07 10.45
C SER A 353 14.28 -26.18 8.96
N ILE A 354 13.99 -27.40 8.46
CA ILE A 354 13.64 -27.60 7.05
C ILE A 354 12.32 -26.90 6.78
N GLY A 355 12.32 -25.97 5.82
CA GLY A 355 11.16 -25.15 5.50
C GLY A 355 10.78 -24.11 6.56
N THR A 356 11.51 -23.94 7.67
CA THR A 356 11.17 -22.93 8.69
C THR A 356 12.29 -21.92 8.93
N ARG A 357 11.94 -20.64 9.04
CA ARG A 357 12.81 -19.49 9.30
C ARG A 357 12.24 -18.62 10.40
N MET A 358 13.11 -18.01 11.20
CA MET A 358 12.72 -16.96 12.14
C MET A 358 12.60 -15.64 11.39
N TYR A 359 11.54 -14.88 11.65
CA TYR A 359 11.35 -13.51 11.18
C TYR A 359 11.31 -12.56 12.36
N THR A 360 11.85 -11.36 12.19
CA THR A 360 11.76 -10.28 13.18
C THR A 360 11.09 -9.06 12.56
N ALA A 361 10.36 -8.30 13.37
CA ALA A 361 9.76 -7.03 12.94
C ALA A 361 9.65 -6.08 14.12
N LEU A 362 9.73 -4.78 13.84
CA LEU A 362 9.63 -3.71 14.83
C LEU A 362 8.21 -3.15 14.86
N SER A 363 7.63 -2.98 16.05
CA SER A 363 6.38 -2.23 16.22
C SER A 363 6.67 -0.74 16.12
N SER A 364 6.20 -0.10 15.05
CA SER A 364 6.18 1.36 14.92
C SER A 364 4.91 1.97 15.53
N HIS A 365 4.91 3.30 15.73
CA HIS A 365 3.75 4.08 16.19
C HIS A 365 3.10 3.60 17.50
N MET A 366 3.88 3.02 18.42
CA MET A 366 3.41 2.66 19.76
C MET A 366 3.07 3.92 20.59
N PRO A 367 1.83 4.07 21.09
CA PRO A 367 1.45 5.24 21.90
C PRO A 367 2.15 5.30 23.26
N LEU A 368 2.22 6.50 23.82
CA LEU A 368 2.67 6.71 25.20
C LEU A 368 1.72 6.00 26.19
N GLY A 369 2.30 5.27 27.15
CA GLY A 369 1.53 4.50 28.14
C GLY A 369 0.93 3.18 27.62
N PHE A 370 1.15 2.82 26.35
CA PHE A 370 0.75 1.50 25.84
C PHE A 370 1.63 0.40 26.43
N GLN A 371 1.07 -0.77 26.76
CA GLN A 371 1.84 -1.91 27.25
C GLN A 371 2.54 -2.62 26.06
N PRO A 372 3.87 -2.55 25.93
CA PRO A 372 4.56 -3.01 24.73
C PRO A 372 4.45 -4.53 24.55
N ASP A 373 4.62 -5.26 25.66
CA ASP A 373 4.62 -6.73 25.68
C ASP A 373 3.22 -7.30 25.40
N LEU A 374 2.16 -6.63 25.89
CA LEU A 374 0.78 -6.99 25.59
C LEU A 374 0.46 -6.73 24.11
N HIS A 375 0.95 -5.63 23.54
CA HIS A 375 0.78 -5.36 22.11
C HIS A 375 1.45 -6.43 21.25
N CYS A 376 2.72 -6.73 21.57
CA CYS A 376 3.51 -7.70 20.83
C CYS A 376 2.88 -9.10 20.89
N SER A 377 2.56 -9.60 22.08
CA SER A 377 2.01 -10.95 22.29
C SER A 377 0.60 -11.18 21.71
N THR A 378 -0.17 -10.12 21.45
CA THR A 378 -1.56 -10.25 20.96
C THR A 378 -1.73 -9.92 19.47
N ARG A 379 -0.71 -9.37 18.80
CA ARG A 379 -0.85 -8.85 17.45
C ARG A 379 -0.37 -9.83 16.37
N PRO A 380 -1.23 -10.22 15.40
CA PRO A 380 -0.79 -11.00 14.26
C PRO A 380 0.15 -10.22 13.32
N ILE A 381 0.96 -10.96 12.57
CA ILE A 381 1.75 -10.45 11.45
C ILE A 381 1.41 -11.23 10.19
N GLU A 382 1.54 -10.59 9.02
CA GLU A 382 1.42 -11.27 7.73
C GLU A 382 2.81 -11.45 7.12
N ILE A 383 3.17 -12.70 6.80
CA ILE A 383 4.45 -13.06 6.17
C ILE A 383 4.13 -13.90 4.93
N HIS A 384 4.56 -13.45 3.76
CA HIS A 384 4.33 -14.13 2.47
C HIS A 384 2.84 -14.48 2.19
N GLY A 385 1.88 -13.68 2.70
CA GLY A 385 0.44 -13.92 2.56
C GLY A 385 -0.17 -14.85 3.63
N HIS A 386 0.63 -15.33 4.58
CA HIS A 386 0.18 -16.13 5.72
C HIS A 386 0.12 -15.27 6.99
N VAL A 387 -1.01 -15.32 7.70
CA VAL A 387 -1.21 -14.58 8.95
C VAL A 387 -0.79 -15.45 10.14
N ILE A 388 0.33 -15.10 10.78
CA ILE A 388 0.81 -15.75 12.00
C ILE A 388 0.22 -15.01 13.21
N PRO A 389 -0.53 -15.68 14.11
CA PRO A 389 -1.39 -14.98 15.08
C PRO A 389 -0.64 -14.27 16.20
N GLN A 390 0.51 -14.82 16.63
CA GLN A 390 1.29 -14.33 17.78
C GLN A 390 2.79 -14.58 17.54
N PRO A 391 3.68 -13.71 18.04
CA PRO A 391 5.11 -13.98 18.05
C PRO A 391 5.48 -15.06 19.07
N LEU A 392 6.59 -15.75 18.79
CA LEU A 392 7.25 -16.70 19.70
C LEU A 392 7.95 -15.99 20.85
N SER A 393 8.48 -14.79 20.60
CA SER A 393 9.18 -13.97 21.59
C SER A 393 8.91 -12.47 21.36
N CYS A 394 8.97 -11.71 22.45
CA CYS A 394 8.80 -10.26 22.45
C CYS A 394 9.94 -9.62 23.22
N HIS A 395 10.56 -8.60 22.63
CA HIS A 395 11.61 -7.82 23.26
C HIS A 395 11.31 -6.32 23.16
N SER A 396 11.16 -5.65 24.30
CA SER A 396 10.94 -4.21 24.37
C SER A 396 12.20 -3.49 24.87
N GLU A 397 12.66 -2.48 24.13
CA GLU A 397 13.81 -1.65 24.48
C GLU A 397 13.41 -0.16 24.47
N ALA A 398 13.84 0.58 25.48
CA ALA A 398 13.61 2.02 25.59
C ALA A 398 14.75 2.78 24.89
N VAL A 399 14.49 3.34 23.71
CA VAL A 399 15.48 4.07 22.92
C VAL A 399 15.26 5.57 23.07
N GLU A 400 16.26 6.30 23.58
CA GLU A 400 16.26 7.76 23.58
C GLU A 400 16.43 8.27 22.14
N ARG A 401 15.39 8.90 21.59
CA ARG A 401 15.45 9.66 20.34
C ARG A 401 15.44 11.16 20.66
N ILE A 402 16.44 11.89 20.16
CA ILE A 402 16.42 13.35 20.19
C ILE A 402 15.46 13.81 19.10
N VAL A 403 14.37 14.46 19.49
CA VAL A 403 13.42 15.10 18.58
C VAL A 403 13.68 16.60 18.62
N TYR A 404 13.82 17.19 17.44
CA TYR A 404 13.89 18.64 17.28
C TYR A 404 12.47 19.16 17.14
N ASP A 405 12.04 20.03 18.05
CA ASP A 405 10.80 20.78 17.84
C ASP A 405 11.13 22.06 17.07
N GLU A 406 10.52 22.18 15.90
CA GLU A 406 10.71 23.28 14.96
C GLU A 406 10.02 24.57 15.45
N ILE A 407 9.06 24.46 16.37
CA ILE A 407 8.26 25.58 16.87
C ILE A 407 9.01 26.38 17.94
N ASP A 408 9.75 25.71 18.83
CA ASP A 408 10.52 26.34 19.92
C ASP A 408 12.04 26.32 19.69
N ASN A 409 12.50 25.69 18.61
CA ASN A 409 13.91 25.47 18.26
C ASN A 409 14.72 24.78 19.39
N SER A 410 14.05 23.95 20.19
CA SER A 410 14.64 23.21 21.28
C SER A 410 14.78 21.72 20.98
N ARG A 411 15.60 21.04 21.78
CA ARG A 411 15.88 19.60 21.65
C ARG A 411 15.19 18.86 22.79
N HIS A 412 14.08 18.22 22.49
CA HIS A 412 13.40 17.34 23.44
C HIS A 412 13.99 15.93 23.33
N ARG A 413 14.43 15.37 24.46
CA ARG A 413 14.74 13.93 24.54
C ARG A 413 13.43 13.19 24.70
N VAL A 414 13.09 12.36 23.73
CA VAL A 414 11.88 11.54 23.76
C VAL A 414 12.30 10.08 23.90
N VAL A 415 11.97 9.47 25.03
CA VAL A 415 12.14 8.02 25.21
C VAL A 415 11.04 7.33 24.41
N GLN A 416 11.42 6.61 23.36
CA GLN A 416 10.49 5.81 22.57
C GLN A 416 10.76 4.33 22.86
N THR A 417 9.74 3.61 23.29
CA THR A 417 9.83 2.15 23.40
C THR A 417 9.72 1.54 22.00
N LEU A 418 10.77 0.87 21.56
CA LEU A 418 10.73 -0.03 20.41
C LEU A 418 10.37 -1.43 20.91
N THR A 419 9.59 -2.17 20.12
CA THR A 419 9.25 -3.56 20.45
C THR A 419 9.48 -4.43 19.25
N THR A 420 10.38 -5.39 19.41
CA THR A 420 10.67 -6.42 18.41
C THR A 420 9.83 -7.64 18.72
N GLY A 421 9.04 -8.10 17.75
CA GLY A 421 8.49 -9.44 17.78
C GLY A 421 9.39 -10.40 17.01
N GLU A 422 9.44 -11.66 17.43
CA GLU A 422 10.06 -12.75 16.69
C GLU A 422 9.01 -13.82 16.36
N TRP A 423 8.88 -14.20 15.09
CA TRP A 423 7.97 -15.24 14.62
C TRP A 423 8.74 -16.38 13.98
N LEU A 424 8.53 -17.60 14.47
CA LEU A 424 8.84 -18.79 13.70
C LEU A 424 7.68 -19.00 12.71
N ASN A 425 7.97 -19.08 11.41
CA ASN A 425 6.93 -19.42 10.45
C ASN A 425 6.53 -20.90 10.58
N ASP A 426 5.26 -21.18 10.34
CA ASP A 426 4.64 -22.51 10.38
C ASP A 426 4.36 -23.09 8.97
N PHE A 427 4.60 -22.30 7.93
CA PHE A 427 4.49 -22.68 6.52
C PHE A 427 5.84 -23.05 5.89
N GLU A 428 5.82 -23.82 4.80
CA GLU A 428 7.04 -24.27 4.11
C GLU A 428 7.71 -23.13 3.32
N GLU A 429 8.72 -22.51 3.93
CA GLU A 429 9.58 -21.51 3.31
C GLU A 429 10.49 -22.18 2.27
N LYS A 430 10.20 -21.96 0.98
CA LYS A 430 10.95 -22.54 -0.14
C LYS A 430 12.44 -22.19 -0.11
N SER A 431 12.81 -21.04 0.45
CA SER A 431 14.23 -20.65 0.61
C SER A 431 14.94 -21.35 1.79
N CYS A 432 14.22 -22.19 2.55
CA CYS A 432 14.70 -23.06 3.62
C CYS A 432 14.46 -24.55 3.36
N THR A 433 13.92 -24.89 2.20
CA THR A 433 13.82 -26.28 1.75
C THR A 433 15.12 -26.60 0.99
N PRO A 434 15.88 -27.63 1.39
CA PRO A 434 17.05 -28.04 0.64
C PRO A 434 16.62 -28.52 -0.76
N ILE A 435 17.46 -28.27 -1.76
CA ILE A 435 17.16 -28.55 -3.16
C ILE A 435 18.24 -29.50 -3.69
N TRP A 436 17.79 -30.60 -4.29
CA TRP A 436 18.65 -31.52 -5.04
C TRP A 436 19.16 -30.84 -6.31
N ASP A 437 20.40 -31.13 -6.68
CA ASP A 437 20.97 -30.75 -7.96
C ASP A 437 20.11 -31.35 -9.09
N PRO A 438 19.74 -30.60 -10.14
CA PRO A 438 19.01 -31.16 -11.29
C PRO A 438 19.73 -32.33 -11.97
N ASP A 439 21.06 -32.42 -11.87
CA ASP A 439 21.86 -33.48 -12.48
C ASP A 439 21.81 -34.77 -11.63
N VAL A 440 20.67 -35.46 -11.71
CA VAL A 440 20.46 -36.80 -11.13
C VAL A 440 21.12 -37.85 -12.02
N VAL A 441 22.14 -38.54 -11.51
CA VAL A 441 22.94 -39.51 -12.26
C VAL A 441 22.42 -40.93 -12.00
N PRO A 442 21.88 -41.65 -13.01
CA PRO A 442 21.58 -43.08 -12.87
C PRO A 442 22.88 -43.88 -12.69
N ASP A 443 22.87 -44.88 -11.80
CA ASP A 443 23.96 -45.85 -11.70
C ASP A 443 23.98 -46.73 -12.97
N ASP A 444 25.18 -47.06 -13.46
CA ASP A 444 25.40 -47.86 -14.69
C ASP A 444 24.75 -49.26 -14.64
N LEU A 445 24.54 -49.79 -13.44
CA LEU A 445 24.02 -51.12 -13.18
C LEU A 445 22.65 -51.03 -12.48
N CYS A 446 21.74 -51.93 -12.87
CA CYS A 446 20.51 -52.15 -12.14
C CYS A 446 20.83 -52.73 -10.75
N THR A 447 20.02 -52.38 -9.74
CA THR A 447 20.19 -52.93 -8.37
C THR A 447 19.40 -54.21 -8.16
N SER A 448 18.27 -54.35 -8.85
CA SER A 448 17.47 -55.58 -8.95
C SER A 448 16.55 -55.45 -10.16
N TYR A 449 15.75 -56.48 -10.48
CA TYR A 449 14.84 -56.41 -11.62
C TYR A 449 13.86 -55.23 -11.51
N GLY A 450 13.78 -54.44 -12.58
CA GLY A 450 12.91 -53.25 -12.62
C GLY A 450 13.32 -52.13 -11.67
N LYS A 451 14.51 -52.17 -11.06
CA LYS A 451 15.00 -51.16 -10.11
C LYS A 451 16.39 -50.66 -10.47
N ARG A 452 16.53 -49.34 -10.51
CA ARG A 452 17.81 -48.67 -10.69
C ARG A 452 18.12 -47.80 -9.47
N ALA A 453 19.40 -47.74 -9.11
CA ALA A 453 19.88 -46.74 -8.18
C ALA A 453 20.22 -45.46 -8.93
N TYR A 454 19.92 -44.31 -8.32
CA TYR A 454 20.27 -43.00 -8.82
C TYR A 454 21.05 -42.27 -7.74
N THR A 455 22.17 -41.67 -8.12
CA THR A 455 22.93 -40.73 -7.29
C THR A 455 22.43 -39.31 -7.56
N ALA A 456 22.03 -38.59 -6.51
CA ALA A 456 21.83 -37.14 -6.58
C ALA A 456 22.71 -36.42 -5.56
N PHE A 457 23.05 -35.17 -5.87
CA PHE A 457 23.85 -34.32 -5.01
C PHE A 457 22.99 -33.20 -4.44
N MET A 458 23.31 -32.76 -3.23
CA MET A 458 22.74 -31.60 -2.59
C MET A 458 23.91 -30.73 -2.14
N THR A 459 24.10 -29.61 -2.86
CA THR A 459 25.12 -28.64 -2.51
C THR A 459 24.72 -27.91 -1.23
N VAL A 460 25.68 -27.70 -0.33
CA VAL A 460 25.44 -27.20 1.02
C VAL A 460 25.32 -25.66 1.18
N PRO A 461 25.47 -24.75 0.19
CA PRO A 461 25.33 -23.30 0.45
C PRO A 461 23.88 -22.87 0.75
N ARG A 462 22.94 -23.82 0.81
CA ARG A 462 21.53 -23.61 1.19
C ARG A 462 21.06 -24.45 2.37
N ILE A 463 21.90 -25.34 2.92
CA ILE A 463 21.54 -26.00 4.18
C ILE A 463 21.73 -24.95 5.28
N PRO A 464 20.69 -24.67 6.09
CA PRO A 464 20.77 -23.74 7.19
C PRO A 464 21.93 -24.08 8.11
N LEU A 465 22.69 -23.08 8.56
CA LEU A 465 23.92 -23.21 9.39
C LEU A 465 23.77 -23.97 10.72
N ARG A 466 22.58 -24.52 11.02
CA ARG A 466 22.25 -25.29 12.23
C ARG A 466 21.55 -26.63 11.95
N LEU A 467 21.23 -26.94 10.69
CA LEU A 467 20.72 -28.27 10.33
C LEU A 467 21.87 -29.23 10.08
N ASP A 468 21.72 -30.46 10.53
CA ASP A 468 22.58 -31.56 10.10
C ASP A 468 22.33 -31.83 8.60
N PRO A 469 23.36 -31.77 7.74
CA PRO A 469 23.22 -32.09 6.32
C PRO A 469 22.67 -33.49 6.05
N LEU A 470 22.97 -34.47 6.91
CA LEU A 470 22.49 -35.84 6.77
C LEU A 470 21.03 -35.99 7.18
N ASP A 471 20.59 -35.35 8.27
CA ASP A 471 19.16 -35.30 8.64
C ASP A 471 18.32 -34.61 7.54
N SER A 472 18.89 -33.57 6.92
CA SER A 472 18.31 -32.90 5.76
C SER A 472 18.19 -33.83 4.55
N CYS A 473 19.21 -34.64 4.28
CA CYS A 473 19.20 -35.66 3.22
C CYS A 473 18.03 -36.63 3.38
N TRP A 474 17.92 -37.30 4.53
CA TRP A 474 16.89 -38.32 4.78
C TRP A 474 15.45 -37.80 4.70
N LYS A 475 15.23 -36.52 5.02
CA LYS A 475 13.90 -35.90 5.04
C LYS A 475 13.47 -35.29 3.71
N THR A 476 14.38 -35.17 2.74
CA THR A 476 14.11 -34.45 1.48
C THR A 476 13.87 -35.43 0.35
N PRO A 477 12.61 -35.62 -0.09
CA PRO A 477 12.33 -36.52 -1.20
C PRO A 477 12.78 -35.91 -2.54
N LEU A 478 13.06 -36.79 -3.50
CA LEU A 478 13.34 -36.45 -4.89
C LEU A 478 12.26 -37.06 -5.79
N VAL A 479 11.97 -36.42 -6.92
CA VAL A 479 11.07 -36.98 -7.95
C VAL A 479 11.92 -37.45 -9.11
N ILE A 480 11.95 -38.76 -9.34
CA ILE A 480 12.68 -39.42 -10.44
C ILE A 480 11.64 -40.14 -11.29
N ASP A 481 11.61 -39.87 -12.60
CA ASP A 481 10.66 -40.48 -13.56
C ASP A 481 9.19 -40.44 -13.10
N GLY A 482 8.80 -39.34 -12.43
CA GLY A 482 7.46 -39.11 -11.88
C GLY A 482 7.19 -39.77 -10.51
N GLN A 483 8.10 -40.61 -10.02
CA GLN A 483 8.00 -41.26 -8.71
C GLN A 483 8.69 -40.43 -7.61
N ARG A 484 7.98 -40.16 -6.51
CA ARG A 484 8.54 -39.45 -5.34
C ARG A 484 9.17 -40.44 -4.37
N GLY A 485 10.50 -40.47 -4.29
CA GLY A 485 11.27 -41.34 -3.41
C GLY A 485 12.00 -40.56 -2.31
N PHE A 486 12.29 -41.23 -1.19
CA PHE A 486 13.28 -40.79 -0.20
C PHE A 486 14.60 -41.53 -0.46
N PRO A 487 15.76 -40.97 -0.07
CA PRO A 487 17.03 -41.65 -0.27
C PRO A 487 17.12 -42.91 0.59
N SER A 488 17.78 -43.94 0.05
CA SER A 488 18.14 -45.17 0.75
C SER A 488 19.50 -45.06 1.46
N GLU A 489 20.38 -44.18 0.98
CA GLU A 489 21.72 -43.92 1.54
C GLU A 489 22.03 -42.42 1.47
N CYS A 490 22.70 -41.89 2.49
CA CYS A 490 23.10 -40.47 2.59
C CYS A 490 24.54 -40.38 3.11
N HIS A 491 25.41 -39.70 2.35
CA HIS A 491 26.82 -39.51 2.66
C HIS A 491 27.18 -38.01 2.57
N LEU A 492 28.09 -37.54 3.42
CA LEU A 492 28.60 -36.16 3.41
C LEU A 492 30.09 -36.19 3.03
N GLU A 493 30.42 -35.68 1.85
CA GLU A 493 31.78 -35.69 1.30
C GLU A 493 32.17 -34.26 0.90
N ASN A 494 33.27 -33.73 1.44
CA ASN A 494 33.82 -32.40 1.12
C ASN A 494 32.81 -31.23 1.22
N GLY A 495 31.78 -31.34 2.08
CA GLY A 495 30.73 -30.32 2.18
C GLY A 495 29.68 -30.40 1.07
N VAL A 496 29.54 -31.54 0.40
CA VAL A 496 28.42 -31.88 -0.48
C VAL A 496 27.73 -33.12 0.07
N VAL A 497 26.40 -33.09 0.14
CA VAL A 497 25.61 -34.27 0.50
C VAL A 497 25.39 -35.08 -0.77
N ARG A 498 25.85 -36.33 -0.78
CA ARG A 498 25.55 -37.32 -1.81
C ARG A 498 24.47 -38.26 -1.30
N ALA A 499 23.43 -38.45 -2.08
CA ALA A 499 22.32 -39.33 -1.73
C ALA A 499 22.10 -40.39 -2.82
N ARG A 500 21.77 -41.60 -2.39
CA ARG A 500 21.37 -42.70 -3.27
C ARG A 500 19.88 -42.94 -3.14
N PHE A 501 19.18 -43.06 -4.26
CA PHE A 501 17.77 -43.38 -4.34
C PHE A 501 17.62 -44.69 -5.11
N VAL A 502 16.81 -45.64 -4.62
CA VAL A 502 16.44 -46.84 -5.38
C VAL A 502 14.99 -46.70 -5.81
N VAL A 503 14.76 -46.59 -7.11
CA VAL A 503 13.46 -46.29 -7.73
C VAL A 503 13.12 -47.37 -8.76
N ASP A 504 11.83 -47.61 -8.98
CA ASP A 504 11.37 -48.59 -9.97
C ASP A 504 11.56 -48.03 -11.39
N ASP A 505 12.63 -48.46 -12.07
CA ASP A 505 12.94 -48.14 -13.46
C ASP A 505 12.48 -49.27 -14.41
N TYR A 506 11.20 -49.19 -14.79
CA TYR A 506 10.57 -50.11 -15.73
C TYR A 506 11.05 -49.95 -17.18
N HIS A 507 11.80 -48.89 -17.52
CA HIS A 507 12.24 -48.63 -18.90
C HIS A 507 13.70 -49.04 -19.15
N GLY A 508 14.57 -48.89 -18.15
CA GLY A 508 15.99 -49.23 -18.24
C GLY A 508 16.40 -50.53 -17.54
N CYS A 509 15.67 -50.99 -16.51
CA CYS A 509 16.06 -52.15 -15.70
C CYS A 509 15.09 -53.34 -15.71
N ALA A 510 13.99 -53.24 -16.45
CA ALA A 510 13.04 -54.34 -16.66
C ALA A 510 13.23 -55.07 -18.00
N THR A 511 14.45 -55.08 -18.55
CA THR A 511 14.73 -55.75 -19.86
C THR A 511 14.68 -57.27 -19.80
N ALA A 512 14.78 -57.86 -18.60
CA ALA A 512 14.70 -59.31 -18.44
C ALA A 512 13.29 -59.81 -18.74
N ALA A 513 13.17 -60.74 -19.68
CA ALA A 513 11.90 -61.25 -20.18
C ALA A 513 11.92 -62.78 -20.28
N TRP A 514 10.79 -63.39 -19.94
CA TRP A 514 10.59 -64.83 -20.06
C TRP A 514 10.27 -65.21 -21.50
N THR A 515 11.16 -65.98 -22.13
CA THR A 515 11.02 -66.50 -23.50
C THR A 515 10.75 -68.00 -23.49
N ASN A 516 10.22 -68.51 -24.61
CA ASN A 516 10.00 -69.94 -24.84
C ASN A 516 9.26 -70.64 -23.68
N VAL A 517 8.33 -69.94 -23.02
CA VAL A 517 7.56 -70.50 -21.89
C VAL A 517 6.63 -71.59 -22.41
N GLN A 518 7.01 -72.83 -22.17
CA GLN A 518 6.29 -74.02 -22.60
C GLN A 518 5.68 -74.74 -21.39
N PRO A 519 4.45 -75.24 -21.50
CA PRO A 519 3.90 -76.13 -20.50
C PRO A 519 4.65 -77.47 -20.52
N ASP A 520 4.91 -78.04 -19.34
CA ASP A 520 5.39 -79.41 -19.22
C ASP A 520 4.36 -80.39 -19.84
N TYR A 521 4.85 -81.49 -20.39
CA TYR A 521 4.02 -82.56 -20.97
C TYR A 521 3.17 -83.26 -19.91
N GLN A 522 3.62 -83.25 -18.65
CA GLN A 522 2.92 -83.85 -17.53
C GLN A 522 2.36 -82.76 -16.59
N CYS A 523 1.17 -83.00 -16.04
CA CYS A 523 0.71 -82.22 -14.89
C CYS A 523 1.50 -82.69 -13.66
N SER A 524 1.98 -81.77 -12.83
CA SER A 524 2.69 -82.17 -11.60
C SER A 524 1.76 -82.75 -10.57
N GLU A 525 0.55 -82.19 -10.47
CA GLU A 525 -0.54 -82.63 -9.60
C GLU A 525 -1.89 -82.38 -10.27
N TYR A 526 -2.97 -82.89 -9.69
CA TYR A 526 -4.31 -82.66 -10.23
C TYR A 526 -4.66 -81.16 -10.21
N GLY A 527 -4.83 -80.57 -11.39
CA GLY A 527 -5.10 -79.14 -11.57
C GLY A 527 -3.87 -78.23 -11.56
N ILE A 528 -2.66 -78.77 -11.35
CA ILE A 528 -1.40 -78.01 -11.38
C ILE A 528 -0.58 -78.42 -12.61
N LYS A 529 -0.34 -77.46 -13.51
CA LYS A 529 0.53 -77.64 -14.67
C LYS A 529 1.81 -76.85 -14.48
N LYS A 530 2.96 -77.51 -14.59
CA LYS A 530 4.27 -76.86 -14.62
C LYS A 530 4.51 -76.19 -15.97
N PHE A 531 5.25 -75.10 -15.93
CA PHE A 531 5.74 -74.40 -17.11
C PHE A 531 7.23 -74.17 -16.93
N THR A 532 7.99 -74.35 -18.00
CA THR A 532 9.43 -74.06 -18.07
C THR A 532 9.63 -72.98 -19.12
N GLY A 533 10.53 -72.03 -18.86
CA GLY A 533 10.90 -70.98 -19.80
C GLY A 533 12.31 -70.52 -19.53
N PHE A 534 12.87 -69.78 -20.48
CA PHE A 534 14.20 -69.18 -20.35
C PHE A 534 14.04 -67.71 -19.98
N LEU A 535 14.98 -67.19 -19.20
CA LEU A 535 15.00 -65.78 -18.85
C LEU A 535 16.11 -65.10 -19.65
N GLU A 536 15.71 -64.35 -20.66
CA GLU A 536 16.61 -63.64 -21.56
C GLU A 536 16.64 -62.14 -21.21
N GLY A 537 17.60 -61.39 -21.77
CA GLY A 537 17.69 -59.95 -21.58
C GLY A 537 18.09 -59.49 -20.17
N ILE A 538 18.68 -60.38 -19.36
CA ILE A 538 19.16 -60.07 -18.01
C ILE A 538 20.20 -58.95 -18.07
N PRO A 539 19.99 -57.79 -17.40
CA PRO A 539 20.97 -56.71 -17.34
C PRO A 539 22.34 -57.18 -16.87
N ALA A 540 23.40 -56.63 -17.48
CA ALA A 540 24.77 -56.88 -17.03
C ALA A 540 24.93 -56.45 -15.56
N GLY A 541 25.71 -57.23 -14.79
CA GLY A 541 25.97 -56.96 -13.37
C GLY A 541 24.95 -57.54 -12.38
N LEU A 542 23.74 -57.91 -12.81
CA LEU A 542 22.80 -58.63 -11.94
C LEU A 542 23.10 -60.13 -11.88
N ASP A 543 22.82 -60.78 -10.74
CA ASP A 543 22.86 -62.25 -10.64
C ASP A 543 21.65 -62.87 -11.39
N PRO A 544 21.87 -63.72 -12.41
CA PRO A 544 20.77 -64.40 -13.10
C PRO A 544 19.83 -65.19 -12.19
N MET A 545 20.31 -65.70 -11.05
CA MET A 545 19.46 -66.46 -10.11
C MET A 545 18.53 -65.56 -9.30
N GLU A 546 19.02 -64.41 -8.83
CA GLU A 546 18.18 -63.39 -8.18
C GLU A 546 17.16 -62.79 -9.16
N VAL A 547 17.60 -62.47 -10.38
CA VAL A 547 16.71 -61.96 -11.44
C VAL A 547 15.65 -63.01 -11.79
N CYS A 548 16.02 -64.28 -11.92
CA CYS A 548 15.05 -65.36 -12.11
C CYS A 548 14.00 -65.41 -10.98
N ARG A 549 14.42 -65.37 -9.71
CA ARG A 549 13.50 -65.41 -8.56
C ARG A 549 12.59 -64.17 -8.46
N THR A 550 12.94 -63.06 -9.08
CA THR A 550 12.23 -61.77 -8.96
C THR A 550 11.40 -61.40 -10.19
N VAL A 551 11.81 -61.76 -11.41
CA VAL A 551 11.10 -61.42 -12.65
C VAL A 551 9.76 -62.15 -12.71
N PRO A 552 8.63 -61.43 -12.78
CA PRO A 552 7.33 -62.03 -12.95
C PRO A 552 7.10 -62.54 -14.37
N HIS A 553 6.30 -63.59 -14.52
CA HIS A 553 5.66 -63.96 -15.77
C HIS A 553 4.14 -63.76 -15.69
N LEU A 554 3.56 -63.24 -16.78
CA LEU A 554 2.12 -63.05 -16.94
C LEU A 554 1.48 -64.29 -17.58
N PHE A 555 1.07 -65.25 -16.76
CA PHE A 555 0.35 -66.41 -17.27
C PHE A 555 -1.05 -66.02 -17.76
N PHE A 556 -1.28 -66.27 -19.05
CA PHE A 556 -2.55 -66.04 -19.76
C PHE A 556 -3.09 -64.60 -19.60
N GLY A 557 -2.21 -63.62 -19.38
CA GLY A 557 -2.56 -62.20 -19.25
C GLY A 557 -3.32 -61.81 -17.97
N VAL A 558 -3.48 -62.71 -16.99
CA VAL A 558 -4.34 -62.48 -15.81
C VAL A 558 -3.62 -62.64 -14.47
N LYS A 559 -2.56 -63.47 -14.40
CA LYS A 559 -1.83 -63.68 -13.13
C LYS A 559 -0.34 -63.52 -13.32
N GLU A 560 0.17 -62.49 -12.64
CA GLU A 560 1.59 -62.30 -12.38
C GLU A 560 2.06 -63.37 -11.38
N LYS A 561 2.99 -64.23 -11.79
CA LYS A 561 3.66 -65.20 -10.92
C LYS A 561 5.17 -65.12 -11.09
N ARG A 562 5.91 -65.15 -9.99
CA ARG A 562 7.35 -65.44 -9.97
C ARG A 562 7.55 -66.95 -10.10
N PRO A 563 8.68 -67.44 -10.64
CA PRO A 563 8.95 -68.86 -10.72
C PRO A 563 9.16 -69.46 -9.32
N GLU A 564 8.71 -70.70 -9.14
CA GLU A 564 8.90 -71.46 -7.90
C GLU A 564 10.31 -72.07 -7.82
N GLN A 565 10.98 -72.26 -8.96
CA GLN A 565 12.32 -72.83 -9.09
C GLN A 565 13.11 -72.13 -10.21
N CYS A 566 14.41 -72.00 -10.02
CA CYS A 566 15.35 -71.39 -10.97
C CYS A 566 16.53 -72.33 -11.17
N GLU A 567 17.01 -72.48 -12.40
CA GLU A 567 18.16 -73.34 -12.74
C GLU A 567 19.05 -72.62 -13.76
N LYS A 568 20.37 -72.66 -13.55
CA LYS A 568 21.34 -72.00 -14.45
C LYS A 568 21.79 -72.96 -15.53
N VAL A 569 21.17 -72.87 -16.70
CA VAL A 569 21.59 -73.60 -17.90
C VAL A 569 22.93 -73.03 -18.38
N ARG A 570 23.97 -73.87 -18.47
CA ARG A 570 25.19 -73.57 -19.25
C ARG A 570 25.06 -74.22 -20.62
N ASP A 571 25.53 -73.56 -21.66
CA ASP A 571 25.58 -74.13 -23.01
C ASP A 571 26.36 -75.46 -23.00
N GLY A 572 25.64 -76.57 -23.12
CA GLY A 572 26.18 -77.93 -23.18
C GLY A 572 26.06 -78.79 -21.92
N GLU A 573 25.78 -78.24 -20.73
CA GLU A 573 25.62 -79.06 -19.51
C GLU A 573 24.77 -78.37 -18.43
N SER A 574 23.62 -78.96 -18.08
CA SER A 574 22.72 -78.48 -17.02
C SER A 574 23.20 -78.91 -15.64
N GLN A 575 23.57 -77.97 -14.77
CA GLN A 575 23.83 -78.22 -13.36
C GLN A 575 22.65 -77.72 -12.51
N ARG A 576 21.84 -78.66 -12.01
CA ARG A 576 20.85 -78.39 -10.97
C ARG A 576 21.53 -77.96 -9.68
N ILE A 577 21.13 -76.80 -9.18
CA ILE A 577 21.28 -76.43 -7.78
C ILE A 577 19.91 -76.65 -7.15
N VAL A 578 19.81 -77.67 -6.29
CA VAL A 578 18.67 -77.87 -5.41
C VAL A 578 19.09 -77.29 -4.07
N ASP A 579 18.50 -76.16 -3.70
CA ASP A 579 18.54 -75.67 -2.32
C ASP A 579 17.55 -76.54 -1.50
N ASP A 580 18.06 -77.27 -0.51
CA ASP A 580 17.27 -78.04 0.50
C ASP A 580 16.81 -77.11 1.65
#